data_AF-A0ABD4ESB1-F1
#
_entry.id   AF-A0ABD4ESB1-F1
#
_cell.length_a   1.000
_cell.length_b   1.000
_cell.length_c   1.000
_cell.angle_alpha   90.00
_cell.angle_beta   90.00
_cell.angle_gamma   90.00
#
_symmetry.space_group_name_H-M   'P 1'
#
loop_
_entity.id
_entity.type
_entity.pdbx_description
1 polymer ?
#
loop_
_entity_poly.entity_id
_entity_poly.type
_entity_poly.pdbx_seq_one_letter_code
_entity_poly.pdbx_strand_id
1 'polypeptide(L)'
;MSRPEENHSDDLDNRHNNGHIGNDVAIDEINYYLSEYTKRVTKFEAKKRINERFTFVSLVIVLLSAGLIYSPFLFGVDVLEYGYSRLAASLLLSTAGIILFVSYLVNRLKGYTRAWSRNRLMIEQLEILAREYRLSIRDKELPKDREYINIEQENILSKLFELESKNRIETHADIVGDYIAAHEGVFSWVKGLRK
;
A
#
# COMPACT_ATOMS: atom_id res chain seq x y z
N MET A 1 45.48 30.41 -0.89
CA MET A 1 44.93 29.82 -2.14
C MET A 1 43.52 29.37 -1.81
N SER A 2 42.58 30.30 -1.86
CA SER A 2 41.22 30.12 -1.35
C SER A 2 40.34 29.66 -2.51
N ARG A 3 39.74 28.48 -2.38
CA ARG A 3 38.74 27.96 -3.33
C ARG A 3 37.52 28.88 -3.29
N PRO A 4 36.98 29.32 -4.43
CA PRO A 4 35.69 29.98 -4.43
C PRO A 4 34.62 28.94 -4.13
N GLU A 5 33.79 29.22 -3.13
CA GLU A 5 32.57 28.45 -2.85
C GLU A 5 31.63 28.64 -4.04
N GLU A 6 31.33 27.55 -4.75
CA GLU A 6 30.24 27.47 -5.70
C GLU A 6 28.93 27.75 -4.94
N ASN A 7 28.42 28.95 -5.14
CA ASN A 7 27.10 29.35 -4.70
C ASN A 7 26.10 28.54 -5.53
N HIS A 8 25.66 27.40 -4.99
CA HIS A 8 24.53 26.64 -5.52
C HIS A 8 23.32 27.58 -5.49
N SER A 9 23.02 28.21 -6.62
CA SER A 9 21.75 28.86 -6.84
C SER A 9 20.67 27.83 -6.60
N ASP A 10 19.91 27.99 -5.52
CA ASP A 10 18.63 27.33 -5.34
C ASP A 10 17.86 27.45 -6.66
N ASP A 11 17.62 26.29 -7.28
CA ASP A 11 16.89 26.16 -8.54
C ASP A 11 15.46 26.62 -8.28
N LEU A 12 15.21 27.92 -8.47
CA LEU A 12 13.90 28.55 -8.36
C LEU A 12 12.99 27.87 -9.39
N ASP A 13 12.22 26.89 -8.94
CA ASP A 13 11.25 26.19 -9.76
C ASP A 13 10.15 27.17 -10.22
N ASN A 14 10.40 27.81 -11.36
CA ASN A 14 9.49 28.75 -12.03
C ASN A 14 8.21 28.07 -12.58
N ARG A 15 7.99 26.76 -12.31
CA ARG A 15 6.77 26.03 -12.69
C ARG A 15 5.65 26.19 -11.66
N HIS A 16 5.92 26.80 -10.51
CA HIS A 16 4.93 27.05 -9.47
C HIS A 16 4.59 28.54 -9.41
N ASN A 17 3.30 28.87 -9.56
CA ASN A 17 2.82 30.20 -9.22
C ASN A 17 2.96 30.38 -7.70
N ASN A 18 3.84 31.27 -7.26
CA ASN A 18 4.02 31.63 -5.85
C ASN A 18 2.92 32.61 -5.37
N GLY A 19 1.97 32.99 -6.22
CA GLY A 19 0.79 33.76 -5.86
C GLY A 19 -0.16 32.93 -5.01
N HIS A 20 -0.15 33.14 -3.69
CA HIS A 20 -1.15 32.56 -2.80
C HIS A 20 -2.50 33.20 -3.09
N ILE A 21 -3.33 32.52 -3.89
CA ILE A 21 -4.75 32.85 -3.99
C ILE A 21 -5.38 32.45 -2.65
N GLY A 22 -5.86 33.42 -1.87
CA GLY A 22 -6.59 33.15 -0.63
C GLY A 22 -7.95 32.52 -0.93
N ASN A 23 -8.37 31.51 -0.15
CA ASN A 23 -9.61 30.73 -0.34
C ASN A 23 -9.68 29.93 -1.65
N ASP A 24 -8.63 29.19 -1.98
CA ASP A 24 -8.64 28.29 -3.14
C ASP A 24 -9.21 26.90 -2.77
N VAL A 25 -10.53 26.80 -2.86
CA VAL A 25 -11.30 25.60 -2.48
C VAL A 25 -10.84 24.35 -3.24
N ALA A 26 -10.42 24.48 -4.51
CA ALA A 26 -9.99 23.35 -5.32
C ALA A 26 -8.66 22.78 -4.82
N ILE A 27 -7.67 23.64 -4.54
CA ILE A 27 -6.38 23.22 -3.99
C ILE A 27 -6.53 22.69 -2.56
N ASP A 28 -7.38 23.30 -1.74
CA ASP A 28 -7.65 22.82 -0.38
C ASP A 28 -8.24 21.40 -0.38
N GLU A 29 -9.21 21.13 -1.24
CA GLU A 29 -9.81 19.80 -1.40
C GLU A 29 -8.80 18.77 -1.93
N ILE A 30 -7.98 19.15 -2.93
CA ILE A 30 -6.92 18.26 -3.45
C ILE A 30 -5.89 17.95 -2.35
N ASN A 31 -5.49 18.95 -1.56
CA ASN A 31 -4.56 18.77 -0.45
C ASN A 31 -5.14 17.87 0.65
N TYR A 32 -6.44 18.00 0.94
CA TYR A 32 -7.14 17.10 1.84
C TYR A 32 -7.01 15.64 1.37
N TYR A 33 -7.35 15.35 0.11
CA TYR A 33 -7.23 13.99 -0.44
C TYR A 33 -5.78 13.51 -0.51
N LEU A 34 -4.82 14.34 -0.92
CA LEU A 34 -3.40 13.99 -0.92
C LEU A 34 -2.95 13.54 0.47
N SER A 35 -3.33 14.28 1.51
CA SER A 35 -3.00 13.92 2.89
C SER A 35 -3.65 12.60 3.30
N GLU A 36 -4.89 12.34 2.88
CA GLU A 36 -5.63 11.15 3.21
C GLU A 36 -5.03 9.90 2.54
N TYR A 37 -4.77 9.96 1.23
CA TYR A 37 -4.18 8.84 0.49
C TYR A 37 -2.74 8.58 0.93
N THR A 38 -1.97 9.61 1.26
CA THR A 38 -0.61 9.44 1.83
C THR A 38 -0.65 8.71 3.17
N LYS A 39 -1.59 9.06 4.06
CA LYS A 39 -1.82 8.32 5.32
C LYS A 39 -2.20 6.86 5.08
N ARG A 40 -3.02 6.59 4.05
CA ARG A 40 -3.39 5.22 3.68
C ARG A 40 -2.16 4.43 3.21
N VAL A 41 -1.37 4.98 2.29
CA VAL A 41 -0.15 4.34 1.75
C VAL A 41 0.85 4.00 2.87
N THR A 42 1.20 4.97 3.71
CA THR A 42 2.14 4.77 4.82
C THR A 42 1.65 3.73 5.83
N LYS A 43 0.35 3.73 6.16
CA LYS A 43 -0.26 2.72 7.02
C LYS A 43 -0.21 1.31 6.39
N PHE A 44 -0.38 1.21 5.08
CA PHE A 44 -0.27 -0.06 4.35
C PHE A 44 1.16 -0.59 4.35
N GLU A 45 2.15 0.27 4.09
CA GLU A 45 3.57 -0.12 4.12
C GLU A 45 4.00 -0.62 5.51
N ALA A 46 3.58 0.07 6.56
CA ALA A 46 3.84 -0.34 7.93
C ALA A 46 3.24 -1.73 8.23
N LYS A 47 1.97 -1.95 7.86
CA LYS A 47 1.29 -3.25 8.06
C LYS A 47 1.94 -4.36 7.24
N LYS A 48 2.31 -4.10 5.98
CA LYS A 48 3.00 -5.05 5.10
C LYS A 48 4.31 -5.50 5.72
N ARG A 49 5.15 -4.55 6.15
CA ARG A 49 6.46 -4.83 6.77
C ARG A 49 6.32 -5.68 8.04
N ILE A 50 5.30 -5.41 8.86
CA ILE A 50 5.02 -6.22 10.05
C ILE A 50 4.63 -7.64 9.65
N ASN A 51 3.73 -7.80 8.68
CA ASN A 51 3.27 -9.11 8.24
C ASN A 51 4.39 -9.94 7.58
N GLU A 52 5.26 -9.31 6.80
CA GLU A 52 6.45 -9.95 6.21
C GLU A 52 7.39 -10.48 7.30
N ARG A 53 7.65 -9.69 8.36
CA ARG A 53 8.46 -10.14 9.50
C ARG A 53 7.85 -11.33 10.22
N PHE A 54 6.55 -11.29 10.51
CA PHE A 54 5.84 -12.42 11.13
C PHE A 54 5.89 -13.67 10.25
N THR A 55 5.65 -13.52 8.95
CA THR A 55 5.70 -14.63 7.99
C THR A 55 7.11 -15.23 7.94
N PHE A 56 8.15 -14.40 7.89
CA PHE A 56 9.54 -14.86 7.87
C PHE A 56 9.91 -15.61 9.15
N VAL A 57 9.62 -15.05 10.32
CA VAL A 57 9.88 -15.72 11.61
C VAL A 57 9.14 -17.05 11.70
N SER A 58 7.87 -17.08 11.30
CA SER A 58 7.06 -18.30 11.30
C SER A 58 7.60 -19.36 10.34
N LEU A 59 8.11 -18.96 9.17
CA LEU A 59 8.78 -19.85 8.22
C LEU A 59 10.03 -20.48 8.84
N VAL A 60 10.87 -19.69 9.50
CA VAL A 60 12.07 -20.20 10.18
C VAL A 60 11.69 -21.21 11.26
N ILE A 61 10.66 -20.92 12.07
CA ILE A 61 10.18 -21.85 13.12
C ILE A 61 9.67 -23.15 12.49
N VAL A 62 8.93 -23.08 11.37
CA VAL A 62 8.44 -24.28 10.66
C VAL A 62 9.61 -25.12 10.15
N LEU A 63 10.61 -24.50 9.51
CA LEU A 63 11.77 -25.22 8.97
C LEU A 63 12.60 -25.87 10.08
N LEU A 64 12.86 -25.15 11.18
CA LEU A 64 13.59 -25.70 12.32
C LEU A 64 12.82 -26.84 12.99
N SER A 65 11.51 -26.66 13.22
CA SER A 65 10.67 -27.68 13.85
C SER A 65 10.56 -28.93 12.98
N ALA A 66 10.41 -28.77 11.66
CA ALA A 66 10.43 -29.88 10.72
C ALA A 66 11.78 -30.60 10.72
N GLY A 67 12.90 -29.86 10.68
CA GLY A 67 14.24 -30.44 10.74
C GLY A 67 14.50 -31.24 12.01
N LEU A 68 13.99 -30.79 13.16
CA LEU A 68 14.08 -31.53 14.42
C LEU A 68 13.20 -32.79 14.42
N ILE A 69 11.95 -32.71 13.94
CA ILE A 69 11.02 -33.85 13.89
C ILE A 69 11.52 -34.96 12.95
N TYR A 70 12.08 -34.57 11.81
CA TYR A 70 12.65 -35.50 10.81
C TYR A 70 14.14 -35.78 11.02
N SER A 71 14.73 -35.34 12.15
CA SER A 71 16.14 -35.57 12.46
C SER A 71 16.61 -37.03 12.43
N PRO A 72 15.81 -38.05 12.83
CA PRO A 72 16.25 -39.44 12.75
C PRO A 72 16.46 -39.89 11.30
N PHE A 73 15.66 -39.36 10.38
CA PHE A 73 15.77 -39.66 8.95
C PHE A 73 16.90 -38.85 8.29
N LEU A 74 17.06 -37.58 8.67
CA LEU A 74 18.03 -36.67 8.04
C LEU A 74 19.46 -36.86 8.55
N PHE A 75 19.63 -37.15 9.83
CA PHE A 75 20.93 -37.18 10.50
C PHE A 75 21.26 -38.54 11.14
N GLY A 76 20.32 -39.50 11.11
CA GLY A 76 20.50 -40.82 11.74
C GLY A 76 20.49 -40.80 13.27
N VAL A 77 20.24 -39.65 13.89
CA VAL A 77 20.19 -39.45 15.34
C VAL A 77 18.84 -38.83 15.70
N ASP A 78 18.13 -39.40 16.67
CA ASP A 78 16.88 -38.81 17.16
C ASP A 78 17.19 -37.72 18.20
N VAL A 79 17.18 -36.47 17.74
CA VAL A 79 17.42 -35.30 18.60
C VAL A 79 16.28 -35.10 19.62
N LEU A 80 15.11 -35.69 19.36
CA LEU A 80 13.88 -35.52 20.15
C LEU A 80 13.50 -36.79 20.94
N GLU A 81 14.45 -37.69 21.16
CA GLU A 81 14.22 -38.98 21.85
C GLU A 81 13.68 -38.81 23.29
N TYR A 82 13.89 -37.64 23.91
CA TYR A 82 13.49 -37.36 25.28
C TYR A 82 12.07 -36.76 25.43
N GLY A 83 11.16 -37.56 26.00
CA GLY A 83 9.94 -37.11 26.69
C GLY A 83 9.01 -36.18 25.89
N TYR A 84 8.73 -35.00 26.44
CA TYR A 84 7.77 -34.02 25.90
C TYR A 84 8.30 -33.17 24.72
N SER A 85 9.59 -33.29 24.38
CA SER A 85 10.22 -32.44 23.35
C SER A 85 9.61 -32.63 21.96
N ARG A 86 9.27 -33.86 21.58
CA ARG A 86 8.63 -34.17 20.30
C ARG A 86 7.22 -33.58 20.18
N LEU A 87 6.45 -33.61 21.27
CA LEU A 87 5.13 -32.98 21.35
C LEU A 87 5.23 -31.45 21.29
N ALA A 88 6.22 -30.86 21.96
CA ALA A 88 6.46 -29.42 21.90
C ALA A 88 6.84 -28.96 20.48
N ALA A 89 7.73 -29.68 19.80
CA ALA A 89 8.15 -29.38 18.43
C ALA A 89 6.97 -29.51 17.43
N SER A 90 6.12 -30.52 17.59
CA SER A 90 4.94 -30.69 16.72
C SER A 90 3.87 -29.61 16.93
N LEU A 91 3.66 -29.18 18.19
CA LEU A 91 2.78 -28.05 18.50
C LEU A 91 3.30 -26.72 17.94
N LEU A 92 4.61 -26.48 18.03
CA LEU A 92 5.26 -25.31 17.42
C LEU A 92 5.12 -25.33 15.89
N LEU A 93 5.37 -26.48 15.26
CA LEU A 93 5.21 -26.67 13.82
C LEU A 93 3.76 -26.38 13.39
N SER A 94 2.77 -26.96 14.09
CA SER A 94 1.35 -26.77 13.77
C SER A 94 0.93 -25.32 13.93
N THR A 95 1.28 -24.68 15.05
CA THR A 95 0.92 -23.30 15.34
C THR A 95 1.57 -22.33 14.35
N ALA A 96 2.86 -22.50 14.06
CA ALA A 96 3.57 -21.69 13.07
C ALA A 96 3.04 -21.93 11.64
N GLY A 97 2.62 -23.17 11.33
CA GLY A 97 1.94 -23.50 10.07
C GLY A 97 0.61 -22.76 9.92
N ILE A 98 -0.21 -22.73 10.98
CA ILE A 98 -1.47 -21.98 10.99
C ILE A 98 -1.20 -20.47 10.83
N ILE A 99 -0.19 -19.93 11.52
CA ILE A 99 0.19 -18.51 11.39
C ILE A 99 0.61 -18.20 9.96
N LEU A 100 1.39 -19.06 9.30
CA LEU A 100 1.76 -18.89 7.88
C LEU A 100 0.54 -18.93 6.97
N PHE A 101 -0.36 -19.88 7.18
CA PHE A 101 -1.57 -20.02 6.40
C PHE A 101 -2.49 -18.79 6.54
N VAL A 102 -2.71 -18.32 7.77
CA VAL A 102 -3.48 -17.10 8.04
C VAL A 102 -2.77 -15.88 7.44
N SER A 103 -1.44 -15.77 7.57
CA SER A 103 -0.67 -14.66 7.00
C SER A 103 -0.75 -14.63 5.47
N TYR A 104 -0.74 -15.81 4.83
CA TYR A 104 -0.95 -15.96 3.39
C TYR A 104 -2.36 -15.52 2.98
N LEU A 105 -3.40 -16.00 3.67
CA LEU A 105 -4.78 -15.60 3.40
C LEU A 105 -4.99 -14.11 3.60
N VAL A 106 -4.44 -13.52 4.67
CA VAL A 106 -4.53 -12.08 4.94
C VAL A 106 -3.80 -11.28 3.87
N ASN A 107 -2.63 -11.73 3.42
CA ASN A 107 -1.91 -11.08 2.32
C ASN A 107 -2.70 -11.12 1.01
N ARG A 108 -3.36 -12.25 0.74
CA ARG A 108 -4.15 -12.47 -0.47
C ARG A 108 -5.47 -11.67 -0.43
N LEU A 109 -6.21 -11.73 0.67
CA LEU A 109 -7.51 -11.07 0.85
C LEU A 109 -7.42 -9.56 0.98
N LYS A 110 -6.35 -9.04 1.58
CA LYS A 110 -6.18 -7.58 1.74
C LYS A 110 -5.51 -6.94 0.53
N GLY A 111 -5.07 -7.75 -0.45
CA GLY A 111 -4.47 -7.27 -1.69
C GLY A 111 -3.44 -6.17 -1.45
N TYR A 112 -2.56 -6.32 -0.45
CA TYR A 112 -1.74 -5.21 0.06
C TYR A 112 -0.98 -4.50 -1.05
N THR A 113 -0.47 -5.25 -2.03
CA THR A 113 0.23 -4.71 -3.19
C THR A 113 -0.70 -3.95 -4.13
N ARG A 114 -1.92 -4.44 -4.37
CA ARG A 114 -2.91 -3.83 -5.27
C ARG A 114 -3.52 -2.57 -4.65
N ALA A 115 -3.96 -2.64 -3.40
CA ALA A 115 -4.48 -1.48 -2.66
C ALA A 115 -3.42 -0.39 -2.48
N TRP A 116 -2.17 -0.76 -2.22
CA TRP A 116 -1.05 0.19 -2.18
C TRP A 116 -0.81 0.82 -3.56
N SER A 117 -0.75 0.03 -4.62
CA SER A 117 -0.54 0.52 -5.99
C SER A 117 -1.62 1.52 -6.41
N ARG A 118 -2.88 1.24 -6.08
CA ARG A 118 -4.01 2.12 -6.39
C ARG A 118 -3.96 3.43 -5.61
N ASN A 119 -3.69 3.38 -4.31
CA ASN A 119 -3.54 4.59 -3.50
C ASN A 119 -2.34 5.43 -3.95
N ARG A 120 -1.25 4.80 -4.38
CA ARG A 120 -0.11 5.51 -4.97
C ARG A 120 -0.47 6.18 -6.30
N LEU A 121 -1.15 5.45 -7.18
CA LEU A 121 -1.62 6.00 -8.46
C LEU A 121 -2.57 7.20 -8.24
N MET A 122 -3.45 7.12 -7.23
CA MET A 122 -4.31 8.23 -6.84
C MET A 122 -3.51 9.46 -6.42
N ILE A 123 -2.44 9.30 -5.61
CA ILE A 123 -1.57 10.42 -5.22
C ILE A 123 -0.95 11.06 -6.45
N GLU A 124 -0.37 10.27 -7.35
CA GLU A 124 0.24 10.76 -8.60
C GLU A 124 -0.78 11.53 -9.45
N GLN A 125 -2.02 11.03 -9.55
CA GLN A 125 -3.10 11.70 -10.27
C GLN A 125 -3.54 13.01 -9.61
N LEU A 126 -3.62 13.06 -8.28
CA LEU A 126 -3.95 14.27 -7.53
C LEU A 126 -2.86 15.34 -7.68
N GLU A 127 -1.58 14.95 -7.69
CA GLU A 127 -0.46 15.86 -7.96
C GLU A 127 -0.52 16.44 -9.37
N ILE A 128 -0.85 15.61 -10.37
CA ILE A 128 -1.05 16.07 -11.75
C ILE A 128 -2.22 17.05 -11.82
N LEU A 129 -3.34 16.75 -11.15
CA LEU A 129 -4.53 17.61 -11.14
C LEU A 129 -4.24 18.97 -10.46
N ALA A 130 -3.55 18.96 -9.32
CA ALA A 130 -3.09 20.18 -8.66
C ALA A 130 -2.18 21.02 -9.56
N ARG A 131 -1.29 20.35 -10.30
CA ARG A 131 -0.38 21.01 -11.23
C ARG A 131 -1.12 21.60 -12.44
N GLU A 132 -2.07 20.87 -13.00
CA GLU A 132 -2.92 21.33 -14.10
C GLU A 132 -3.65 22.62 -13.69
N TYR A 133 -4.27 22.63 -12.52
CA TYR A 133 -4.94 23.81 -11.99
C TYR A 133 -3.97 24.99 -11.80
N ARG A 134 -2.84 24.78 -11.12
CA ARG A 134 -1.83 25.83 -10.90
C ARG A 134 -1.31 26.44 -12.20
N LEU A 135 -1.24 25.65 -13.27
CA LEU A 135 -0.84 26.12 -14.59
C LEU A 135 -1.96 26.92 -15.28
N SER A 136 -3.23 26.53 -15.13
CA SER A 136 -4.35 27.27 -15.73
C SER A 136 -4.52 28.66 -15.10
N ILE A 137 -4.20 28.83 -13.81
CA ILE A 137 -4.29 30.11 -13.09
C ILE A 137 -2.98 30.92 -13.03
N ARG A 138 -1.90 30.49 -13.71
CA ARG A 138 -0.54 31.02 -13.48
C ARG A 138 -0.41 32.54 -13.63
N ASP A 139 -1.08 33.11 -14.61
CA ASP A 139 -0.98 34.54 -14.96
C ASP A 139 -2.31 35.26 -14.67
N LYS A 140 -3.09 34.73 -13.72
CA LYS A 140 -4.44 35.18 -13.37
C LYS A 140 -4.45 35.81 -11.98
N GLU A 141 -5.02 37.02 -11.87
CA GLU A 141 -5.04 37.77 -10.61
C GLU A 141 -6.47 38.12 -10.20
N LEU A 142 -6.76 37.93 -8.90
CA LEU A 142 -8.00 38.43 -8.30
C LEU A 142 -7.90 39.95 -8.09
N PRO A 143 -8.99 40.71 -8.33
CA PRO A 143 -10.35 40.26 -8.68
C PRO A 143 -10.65 40.16 -10.19
N LYS A 144 -9.72 40.57 -11.08
CA LYS A 144 -9.99 40.72 -12.53
C LYS A 144 -10.37 39.41 -13.22
N ASP A 145 -9.72 38.32 -12.84
CA ASP A 145 -9.93 37.00 -13.45
C ASP A 145 -10.83 36.08 -12.62
N ARG A 146 -11.62 36.62 -11.68
CA ARG A 146 -12.42 35.83 -10.74
C ARG A 146 -13.34 34.81 -11.44
N GLU A 147 -14.03 35.21 -12.50
CA GLU A 147 -14.95 34.33 -13.22
C GLU A 147 -14.19 33.15 -13.85
N TYR A 148 -13.04 33.42 -14.47
CA TYR A 148 -12.17 32.38 -15.03
C TYR A 148 -11.66 31.43 -13.95
N ILE A 149 -11.17 31.96 -12.83
CA ILE A 149 -10.68 31.16 -11.69
C ILE A 149 -11.78 30.26 -11.14
N ASN A 150 -13.01 30.76 -10.98
CA ASN A 150 -14.15 29.97 -10.51
C ASN A 150 -14.50 28.85 -11.48
N ILE A 151 -14.54 29.12 -12.79
CA ILE A 151 -14.81 28.11 -13.82
C ILE A 151 -13.74 27.01 -13.79
N GLU A 152 -12.46 27.38 -13.69
CA GLU A 152 -11.37 26.42 -13.58
C GLU A 152 -11.43 25.61 -12.28
N GLN A 153 -11.82 26.22 -11.16
CA GLN A 153 -12.04 25.51 -9.89
C GLN A 153 -13.15 24.46 -10.03
N GLU A 154 -14.29 24.81 -10.61
CA GLU A 154 -15.39 23.88 -10.85
C GLU A 154 -14.98 22.72 -11.78
N ASN A 155 -14.21 23.01 -12.83
CA ASN A 155 -13.68 21.99 -13.75
C ASN A 155 -12.76 20.99 -13.02
N ILE A 156 -11.86 21.49 -12.17
CA ILE A 156 -10.93 20.67 -11.41
C ILE A 156 -11.65 19.84 -10.34
N LEU A 157 -12.63 20.42 -9.65
CA LEU A 157 -13.46 19.67 -8.70
C LEU A 157 -14.27 18.57 -9.39
N SER A 158 -14.81 18.84 -10.59
CA SER A 158 -15.50 17.82 -11.39
C SER A 158 -14.57 16.66 -11.74
N LYS A 159 -13.36 16.94 -12.24
CA LYS A 159 -12.33 15.93 -12.52
C LYS A 159 -11.92 15.16 -11.26
N LEU A 160 -11.80 15.84 -10.12
CA LEU A 160 -11.49 15.22 -8.83
C LEU A 160 -12.56 14.19 -8.44
N PHE A 161 -13.84 14.54 -8.54
CA PHE A 161 -14.94 13.63 -8.20
C PHE A 161 -15.07 12.47 -9.19
N GLU A 162 -14.82 12.70 -10.48
CA GLU A 162 -14.76 11.62 -11.46
C GLU A 162 -13.65 10.61 -11.11
N LEU A 163 -12.47 11.13 -10.74
CA LEU A 163 -11.32 10.34 -10.36
C LEU A 163 -11.56 9.56 -9.06
N GLU A 164 -12.21 10.18 -8.09
CA GLU A 164 -12.65 9.51 -6.86
C GLU A 164 -13.67 8.40 -7.14
N SER A 165 -14.67 8.68 -7.98
CA SER A 165 -15.70 7.71 -8.39
C SER A 165 -15.07 6.48 -9.05
N LYS A 166 -14.15 6.70 -10.00
CA LYS A 166 -13.40 5.63 -10.66
C LYS A 166 -12.60 4.81 -9.65
N ASN A 167 -11.87 5.46 -8.73
CA ASN A 167 -11.11 4.76 -7.71
C ASN A 167 -12.02 3.93 -6.77
N ARG A 168 -13.22 4.41 -6.44
CA ARG A 168 -14.20 3.66 -5.64
C ARG A 168 -14.74 2.44 -6.38
N ILE A 169 -15.01 2.55 -7.68
CA ILE A 169 -15.46 1.43 -8.51
C ILE A 169 -14.36 0.36 -8.60
N GLU A 170 -13.12 0.75 -8.88
CA GLU A 170 -11.97 -0.16 -8.90
C GLU A 170 -11.77 -0.81 -7.52
N THR A 171 -11.91 -0.04 -6.44
CA THR A 171 -11.86 -0.58 -5.07
C THR A 171 -12.91 -1.66 -4.82
N HIS A 172 -14.14 -1.42 -5.29
CA HIS A 172 -15.21 -2.39 -5.13
C HIS A 172 -14.95 -3.66 -5.96
N ALA A 173 -14.53 -3.51 -7.22
CA ALA A 173 -14.18 -4.63 -8.09
C ALA A 173 -13.06 -5.48 -7.50
N ASP A 174 -12.03 -4.84 -6.91
CA ASP A 174 -10.93 -5.53 -6.24
C ASP A 174 -11.42 -6.34 -5.03
N ILE A 175 -12.26 -5.76 -4.17
CA ILE A 175 -12.81 -6.43 -2.99
C ILE A 175 -13.65 -7.64 -3.39
N VAL A 176 -14.51 -7.49 -4.39
CA VAL A 176 -15.35 -8.58 -4.90
C VAL A 176 -14.50 -9.66 -5.53
N GLY A 177 -13.50 -9.28 -6.34
CA GLY A 177 -12.57 -10.21 -6.97
C GLY A 177 -11.75 -11.01 -5.96
N ASP A 178 -11.21 -10.35 -4.93
CA ASP A 178 -10.44 -11.01 -3.87
C ASP A 178 -11.31 -11.97 -3.05
N TYR A 179 -12.59 -11.62 -2.83
CA TYR A 179 -13.55 -12.50 -2.15
C TYR A 179 -13.88 -13.76 -2.95
N ILE A 180 -14.17 -13.61 -4.26
CA ILE A 180 -14.43 -14.73 -5.17
C ILE A 180 -13.19 -15.64 -5.27
N ALA A 181 -12.02 -15.05 -5.48
CA ALA A 181 -10.77 -15.80 -5.63
C ALA A 181 -10.38 -16.56 -4.35
N ALA A 182 -10.66 -16.00 -3.16
CA ALA A 182 -10.45 -16.70 -1.91
C ALA A 182 -11.41 -17.88 -1.75
N HIS A 183 -12.69 -17.69 -2.08
CA HIS A 183 -13.69 -18.75 -2.05
C HIS A 183 -13.33 -19.91 -3.00
N GLU A 184 -13.00 -19.62 -4.26
CA GLU A 184 -12.56 -20.62 -5.23
C GLU A 184 -11.28 -21.35 -4.82
N GLY A 185 -10.31 -20.62 -4.25
CA GLY A 185 -9.06 -21.20 -3.75
C GLY A 185 -9.28 -22.21 -2.63
N VAL A 186 -10.15 -21.90 -1.66
CA VAL A 186 -10.51 -22.81 -0.56
C VAL A 186 -11.23 -24.05 -1.10
N PHE A 187 -12.19 -23.87 -2.01
CA PHE A 187 -12.92 -25.00 -2.60
C PHE A 187 -12.03 -25.92 -3.44
N SER A 188 -11.07 -25.36 -4.20
CA SER A 188 -10.09 -26.14 -4.96
C SER A 188 -9.22 -27.00 -4.04
N TRP A 189 -8.76 -26.43 -2.93
CA TRP A 189 -7.93 -27.16 -1.96
C TRP A 189 -8.69 -28.28 -1.25
N VAL A 190 -9.95 -28.02 -0.84
CA VAL A 190 -10.85 -29.05 -0.27
C VAL A 190 -11.13 -30.17 -1.27
N LYS A 191 -11.33 -29.85 -2.56
CA LYS A 191 -11.50 -30.86 -3.61
C LYS A 191 -10.22 -31.67 -3.84
N GLY A 192 -9.05 -31.04 -3.77
CA GLY A 192 -7.74 -31.69 -3.90
C GLY A 192 -7.45 -32.67 -2.74
N LEU A 193 -7.85 -32.34 -1.51
CA LEU A 193 -7.70 -33.21 -0.34
C LEU A 193 -8.62 -34.45 -0.36
N ARG A 194 -9.69 -34.43 -1.16
CA ARG A 194 -10.62 -35.55 -1.31
C ARG A 194 -10.14 -36.58 -2.35
N LYS A 195 -9.04 -36.32 -3.04
CA LYS A 195 -8.47 -37.15 -4.11
C LYS A 195 -7.22 -37.84 -3.63
#